data_AF-A0A967WI94-F1
#
_entry.id   AF-A0A967WI94-F1
#
_cell.length_a   1.000
_cell.length_b   1.000
_cell.length_c   1.000
_cell.angle_alpha   90.00
_cell.angle_beta   90.00
_cell.angle_gamma   90.00
#
_symmetry.space_group_name_H-M   'P 1'
#
loop_
_entity.id
_entity.type
_entity.pdbx_description
1 polymer ?
#
loop_
_entity_poly.entity_id
_entity_poly.type
_entity_poly.pdbx_seq_one_letter_code
_entity_poly.pdbx_strand_id
1 'polypeptide(L)'
;MFDEFEELQSRVEDGRLEPEIFSFLRNLMQHEPRVDFLFSGTHKLEDLGAEYWSILFNIATYRQITFLDRDEVHRLTTEPVAPYGMEYDPLAVDRIIQVTAGHPYFTQVICHEMVAFHNEVERSYMTVTCVDQVLERIVERGEAHFKYIWA
;
A
#
# COMPACT_ATOMS: atom_id res chain seq x y z
N MET A 1 8.55 3.34 -13.60
CA MET A 1 7.95 3.59 -12.28
C MET A 1 9.02 4.25 -11.43
N PHE A 2 8.70 5.39 -10.84
CA PHE A 2 9.52 6.08 -9.86
C PHE A 2 8.82 5.97 -8.51
N ASP A 3 9.53 5.44 -7.53
CA ASP A 3 9.06 5.37 -6.14
C ASP A 3 9.77 6.44 -5.32
N GLU A 4 9.15 6.84 -4.21
CA GLU A 4 9.63 7.94 -3.35
C GLU A 4 10.02 9.18 -4.17
N PHE A 5 9.11 9.64 -5.04
CA PHE A 5 9.38 10.72 -5.99
C PHE A 5 9.89 12.02 -5.31
N GLU A 6 9.52 12.26 -4.06
CA GLU A 6 10.04 13.32 -3.20
C GLU A 6 11.58 13.32 -3.09
N GLU A 7 12.23 12.16 -3.15
CA GLU A 7 13.69 12.05 -3.11
C GLU A 7 14.34 12.69 -4.34
N LEU A 8 13.67 12.66 -5.49
CA LEU A 8 14.16 13.34 -6.70
C LEU A 8 14.25 14.86 -6.48
N GLN A 9 13.26 15.45 -5.81
CA GLN A 9 13.29 16.87 -5.45
C GLN A 9 14.39 17.16 -4.42
N SER A 10 14.46 16.36 -3.34
CA SER A 10 15.50 16.49 -2.30
C SER A 10 16.91 16.52 -2.91
N ARG A 11 17.16 15.69 -3.92
CA ARG A 11 18.45 15.65 -4.64
C ARG A 11 18.73 16.90 -5.46
N VAL A 12 17.70 17.55 -6.02
CA VAL A 12 17.85 18.83 -6.72
C VAL A 12 18.12 19.96 -5.74
N GLU A 13 17.41 19.98 -4.61
CA GLU A 13 17.58 20.99 -3.55
C GLU A 13 18.98 20.92 -2.90
N ASP A 14 19.48 19.70 -2.67
CA ASP A 14 20.84 19.46 -2.16
C ASP A 14 21.94 19.65 -3.23
N GLY A 15 21.58 20.05 -4.46
CA GLY A 15 22.51 20.31 -5.56
C GLY A 15 23.19 19.06 -6.13
N ARG A 16 22.68 17.86 -5.82
CA ARG A 16 23.17 16.59 -6.38
C ARG A 16 22.60 16.30 -7.77
N LEU A 17 21.50 16.96 -8.14
CA LEU A 17 20.88 16.88 -9.45
C LEU A 17 20.58 18.28 -10.00
N GLU A 18 20.66 18.41 -11.31
CA GLU A 18 20.28 19.61 -12.03
C GLU A 18 18.74 19.72 -12.14
N PRO A 19 18.13 20.89 -11.88
CA PRO A 19 16.67 21.10 -12.00
C PRO A 19 16.08 20.75 -13.37
N GLU A 20 16.88 20.76 -14.42
CA GLU A 20 16.55 20.44 -15.81
C GLU A 20 15.98 19.02 -15.97
N ILE A 21 16.22 18.13 -15.00
CA ILE A 21 15.67 16.77 -14.97
C ILE A 21 14.14 16.76 -15.08
N PHE A 22 13.44 17.71 -14.47
CA PHE A 22 11.97 17.77 -14.52
C PHE A 22 11.45 18.13 -15.92
N SER A 23 12.16 19.03 -16.62
CA SER A 23 11.87 19.38 -18.02
C SER A 23 12.13 18.21 -18.96
N PHE A 24 13.21 17.45 -18.71
CA PHE A 24 13.51 16.24 -19.45
C PHE A 24 12.42 15.17 -19.27
N LEU A 25 12.03 14.88 -18.03
CA LEU A 25 10.94 13.94 -17.73
C LEU A 25 9.63 14.36 -18.38
N ARG A 26 9.29 15.65 -18.33
CA ARG A 26 8.13 16.19 -19.02
C ARG A 26 8.18 15.97 -20.53
N ASN A 27 9.33 16.22 -21.15
CA ASN A 27 9.49 16.03 -22.59
C ASN A 27 9.23 14.56 -22.98
N LEU A 28 9.81 13.62 -22.23
CA LEU A 28 9.58 12.20 -22.44
C LEU A 28 8.10 11.83 -22.28
N MET A 29 7.44 12.28 -21.21
CA MET A 29 6.02 12.02 -20.99
C MET A 29 5.12 12.52 -22.14
N GLN A 30 5.51 13.59 -22.84
CA GLN A 30 4.72 14.19 -23.92
C GLN A 30 5.00 13.60 -25.30
N HIS A 31 6.25 13.19 -25.57
CA HIS A 31 6.69 12.87 -26.93
C HIS A 31 7.10 11.42 -27.14
N GLU A 32 7.26 10.63 -26.08
CA GLU A 32 7.64 9.23 -26.19
C GLU A 32 6.43 8.29 -26.03
N PRO A 33 5.75 7.91 -27.13
CA PRO A 33 4.51 7.14 -27.08
C PRO A 33 4.68 5.68 -26.61
N ARG A 34 5.92 5.26 -26.35
CA ARG A 34 6.26 3.90 -25.92
C ARG A 34 6.65 3.82 -24.44
N VAL A 35 6.55 4.93 -23.70
CA VAL A 35 6.98 5.01 -22.31
C VAL A 35 5.87 5.63 -21.47
N ASP A 36 5.34 4.84 -20.55
CA ASP A 36 4.41 5.31 -19.53
C ASP A 36 5.14 5.63 -18.21
N PHE A 37 4.67 6.67 -17.53
CA PHE A 37 5.24 7.13 -16.27
C PHE A 37 4.26 6.91 -15.13
N LEU A 38 4.74 6.22 -14.10
CA LEU A 38 4.05 6.04 -12.83
C LEU A 38 4.95 6.56 -11.72
N PHE A 39 4.44 7.52 -10.96
CA PHE A 39 5.13 8.12 -9.82
C PHE A 39 4.37 7.75 -8.54
N SER A 40 5.09 7.26 -7.53
CA SER A 40 4.59 7.06 -6.18
C SER A 40 5.40 7.89 -5.19
N GLY A 41 4.74 8.29 -4.10
CA GLY A 41 5.30 9.15 -3.07
C GLY A 41 4.33 9.26 -1.89
N THR A 42 4.87 9.57 -0.71
CA THR A 42 4.11 9.60 0.55
C THR A 42 3.65 11.00 0.92
N HIS A 43 4.49 11.99 0.63
CA HIS A 43 4.11 13.37 0.75
C HIS A 43 3.01 13.66 -0.27
N LYS A 44 2.08 14.54 0.11
CA LYS A 44 1.25 15.14 -0.93
C LYS A 44 2.24 15.71 -1.91
N LEU A 45 2.16 15.30 -3.18
CA LEU A 45 2.95 15.97 -4.19
C LEU A 45 2.71 17.48 -4.07
N GLU A 46 1.57 17.94 -3.47
CA GLU A 46 1.21 19.27 -2.91
C GLU A 46 2.27 20.06 -2.18
N ASP A 47 3.23 19.39 -1.57
CA ASP A 47 4.29 20.04 -0.83
C ASP A 47 5.60 20.16 -1.64
N LEU A 48 5.66 19.61 -2.87
CA LEU A 48 6.77 19.91 -3.79
C LEU A 48 6.78 21.44 -4.04
N GLY A 49 7.92 22.02 -4.43
CA GLY A 49 7.94 23.45 -4.80
C GLY A 49 6.91 23.73 -5.91
N ALA A 50 6.11 24.81 -5.79
CA ALA A 50 5.04 25.17 -6.74
C ALA A 50 5.49 25.18 -8.22
N GLU A 51 6.78 25.43 -8.45
CA GLU A 51 7.40 25.45 -9.77
C GLU A 51 7.55 24.03 -10.36
N TYR A 52 8.12 23.07 -9.63
CA TYR A 52 8.32 21.68 -10.07
C TYR A 52 7.02 20.91 -10.23
N TRP A 53 6.09 21.20 -9.32
CA TRP A 53 4.72 20.74 -9.39
C TRP A 53 3.98 21.07 -10.68
N SER A 54 4.07 22.33 -11.11
CA SER A 54 3.36 22.81 -12.31
C SER A 54 3.84 22.12 -13.60
N ILE A 55 5.09 21.63 -13.59
CA ILE A 55 5.75 21.02 -14.75
C ILE A 55 5.22 19.62 -15.01
N LEU A 56 4.98 18.82 -13.96
CA LEU A 56 4.60 17.40 -14.10
C LEU A 56 3.09 17.15 -13.96
N PHE A 57 2.37 17.91 -13.12
CA PHE A 57 0.97 17.57 -12.80
C PHE A 57 -0.06 17.98 -13.84
N ASN A 58 0.27 18.93 -14.72
CA ASN A 58 -0.64 19.26 -15.84
C ASN A 58 -0.77 18.13 -16.86
N ILE A 59 0.05 17.07 -16.76
CA ILE A 59 0.10 15.95 -17.71
C ILE A 59 -0.21 14.61 -17.01
N ALA A 60 0.04 14.50 -15.70
CA ALA A 60 -0.18 13.28 -14.94
C ALA A 60 -1.59 13.21 -14.31
N THR A 61 -2.18 12.01 -14.29
CA THR A 61 -3.41 11.74 -13.53
C THR A 61 -3.06 11.44 -12.08
N TYR A 62 -3.57 12.25 -11.15
CA TYR A 62 -3.39 12.01 -9.72
C TYR A 62 -4.37 10.94 -9.21
N ARG A 63 -3.83 9.94 -8.51
CA ARG A 63 -4.63 8.93 -7.82
C ARG A 63 -4.16 8.82 -6.37
N GLN A 64 -5.01 9.27 -5.45
CA GLN A 64 -4.78 9.08 -4.03
C GLN A 64 -5.09 7.63 -3.65
N ILE A 65 -4.17 6.98 -2.92
CA ILE A 65 -4.44 5.70 -2.26
C ILE A 65 -5.01 6.01 -0.89
N THR A 66 -6.20 5.47 -0.61
CA THR A 66 -6.93 5.66 0.63
C THR A 66 -7.17 4.32 1.33
N PHE A 67 -7.92 4.36 2.43
CA PHE A 67 -8.44 3.16 3.07
C PHE A 67 -9.30 2.36 2.08
N LEU A 68 -9.25 1.04 2.25
CA LEU A 68 -10.11 0.10 1.54
C LEU A 68 -11.53 0.19 2.11
N ASP A 69 -12.53 0.14 1.25
CA ASP A 69 -13.91 -0.06 1.69
C ASP A 69 -14.16 -1.51 2.14
N ARG A 70 -15.37 -1.78 2.67
CA ARG A 70 -15.70 -3.11 3.19
C ARG A 70 -15.64 -4.20 2.12
N ASP A 71 -16.08 -3.89 0.90
CA ASP A 71 -16.11 -4.85 -0.21
C ASP A 71 -14.69 -5.11 -0.71
N GLU A 72 -13.85 -4.08 -0.78
CA GLU A 72 -12.43 -4.19 -1.10
C GLU A 72 -11.69 -5.04 -0.07
N VAL A 73 -11.90 -4.84 1.24
CA VAL A 73 -11.32 -5.71 2.29
C VAL A 73 -11.82 -7.14 2.16
N HIS A 74 -13.12 -7.34 1.94
CA HIS A 74 -13.68 -8.67 1.76
C HIS A 74 -13.02 -9.41 0.60
N ARG A 75 -12.94 -8.75 -0.56
CA ARG A 75 -12.29 -9.32 -1.76
C ARG A 75 -10.82 -9.61 -1.52
N LEU A 76 -10.09 -8.67 -0.93
CA LEU A 76 -8.67 -8.82 -0.60
C LEU A 76 -8.40 -10.00 0.33
N THR A 77 -9.32 -10.26 1.27
CA THR A 77 -9.20 -11.33 2.26
C THR A 77 -9.55 -12.69 1.68
N THR A 78 -10.57 -12.76 0.80
CA THR A 78 -11.20 -14.03 0.38
C THR A 78 -10.78 -14.50 -1.00
N GLU A 79 -10.68 -13.62 -2.00
CA GLU A 79 -10.42 -14.00 -3.40
C GLU A 79 -9.05 -14.68 -3.60
N PRO A 80 -7.93 -14.18 -3.01
CA PRO A 80 -6.61 -14.77 -3.25
C PRO A 80 -6.45 -16.19 -2.70
N VAL A 81 -7.20 -16.52 -1.64
CA VAL A 81 -7.04 -17.80 -0.93
C VAL A 81 -8.07 -18.86 -1.33
N ALA A 82 -9.19 -18.45 -1.92
CA ALA A 82 -10.27 -19.35 -2.32
C ALA A 82 -9.81 -20.51 -3.24
N PRO A 83 -8.92 -20.30 -4.25
CA PRO A 83 -8.41 -21.40 -5.09
C PRO A 83 -7.59 -22.46 -4.33
N TYR A 84 -7.12 -22.12 -3.12
CA TYR A 84 -6.31 -22.99 -2.27
C TYR A 84 -7.13 -23.70 -1.18
N GLY A 85 -8.46 -23.58 -1.21
CA GLY A 85 -9.35 -24.26 -0.27
C GLY A 85 -9.32 -23.68 1.14
N MET A 86 -8.94 -22.41 1.28
CA MET A 86 -9.06 -21.64 2.51
C MET A 86 -10.29 -20.74 2.41
N GLU A 87 -11.23 -20.93 3.33
CA GLU A 87 -12.49 -20.21 3.40
C GLU A 87 -12.59 -19.45 4.71
N TYR A 88 -13.23 -18.27 4.66
CA TYR A 88 -13.49 -17.47 5.85
C TYR A 88 -14.98 -17.51 6.20
N ASP A 89 -15.27 -17.66 7.48
CA ASP A 89 -16.57 -17.30 8.03
C ASP A 89 -16.83 -15.79 7.80
N PRO A 90 -18.04 -15.38 7.38
CA PRO A 90 -18.34 -13.96 7.15
C PRO A 90 -18.05 -13.06 8.36
N LEU A 91 -18.26 -13.55 9.58
CA LEU A 91 -17.96 -12.82 10.81
C LEU A 91 -16.45 -12.66 11.02
N ALA A 92 -15.63 -13.59 10.52
CA ALA A 92 -14.17 -13.45 10.55
C ALA A 92 -13.70 -12.30 9.66
N VAL A 93 -14.28 -12.16 8.46
CA VAL A 93 -13.98 -11.04 7.56
C VAL A 93 -14.46 -9.71 8.17
N ASP A 94 -15.66 -9.69 8.76
CA ASP A 94 -16.15 -8.51 9.48
C ASP A 94 -15.24 -8.13 10.66
N ARG A 95 -14.69 -9.12 11.38
CA ARG A 95 -13.73 -8.88 12.45
C ARG A 95 -12.46 -8.22 11.93
N ILE A 96 -11.92 -8.68 10.79
CA ILE A 96 -10.75 -8.08 10.14
C ILE A 96 -11.05 -6.62 9.77
N ILE A 97 -12.20 -6.35 9.14
CA ILE A 97 -12.62 -4.99 8.77
C ILE A 97 -12.69 -4.08 10.02
N GLN A 98 -13.26 -4.58 11.12
CA GLN A 98 -13.40 -3.80 12.35
C GLN A 98 -12.07 -3.42 12.98
N VAL A 99 -11.10 -4.33 13.01
CA VAL A 99 -9.81 -4.09 13.67
C VAL A 99 -8.86 -3.27 12.81
N THR A 100 -8.96 -3.35 11.48
CA THR A 100 -8.10 -2.59 10.56
C THR A 100 -8.70 -1.25 10.14
N ALA A 101 -10.02 -1.07 10.31
CA ALA A 101 -10.78 0.04 9.75
C ALA A 101 -10.55 0.25 8.24
N GLY A 102 -10.22 -0.83 7.51
CA GLY A 102 -9.89 -0.76 6.08
C GLY A 102 -8.48 -0.26 5.76
N HIS A 103 -7.60 -0.12 6.75
CA HIS A 103 -6.22 0.30 6.50
C HIS A 103 -5.50 -0.76 5.63
N PRO A 104 -4.99 -0.43 4.42
CA PRO A 104 -4.46 -1.43 3.50
C PRO A 104 -3.32 -2.24 4.10
N TYR A 105 -2.39 -1.56 4.77
CA TYR A 105 -1.25 -2.17 5.43
C TYR A 105 -1.66 -3.18 6.53
N PHE A 106 -2.48 -2.77 7.51
CA PHE A 106 -2.91 -3.67 8.59
C PHE A 106 -3.78 -4.83 8.10
N THR A 107 -4.61 -4.59 7.09
CA THR A 107 -5.40 -5.65 6.44
C THR A 107 -4.49 -6.71 5.84
N GLN A 108 -3.43 -6.29 5.15
CA GLN A 108 -2.45 -7.20 4.58
C GLN A 108 -1.66 -7.98 5.62
N VAL A 109 -1.22 -7.35 6.71
CA VAL A 109 -0.52 -8.03 7.82
C VAL A 109 -1.39 -9.15 8.40
N ILE A 110 -2.65 -8.85 8.68
CA ILE A 110 -3.58 -9.87 9.20
C ILE A 110 -3.78 -10.97 8.16
N CYS A 111 -4.01 -10.65 6.88
CA CYS A 111 -4.17 -11.68 5.84
C CYS A 111 -2.94 -12.58 5.72
N HIS A 112 -1.74 -12.01 5.77
CA HIS A 112 -0.48 -12.74 5.74
C HIS A 112 -0.38 -13.74 6.90
N GLU A 113 -0.60 -13.27 8.12
CA GLU A 113 -0.55 -14.12 9.32
C GLU A 113 -1.71 -15.12 9.38
N MET A 114 -2.88 -14.82 8.81
CA MET A 114 -3.97 -15.79 8.67
C MET A 114 -3.59 -16.94 7.73
N VAL A 115 -2.88 -16.67 6.63
CA VAL A 115 -2.35 -17.72 5.73
C VAL A 115 -1.25 -18.53 6.42
N ALA A 116 -0.35 -17.88 7.15
CA ALA A 116 0.66 -18.57 7.95
C ALA A 116 0.01 -19.49 9.00
N PHE A 117 -0.98 -18.97 9.72
CA PHE A 117 -1.78 -19.72 10.69
C PHE A 117 -2.46 -20.92 10.03
N HIS A 118 -3.16 -20.73 8.90
CA HIS A 118 -3.78 -21.79 8.12
C HIS A 118 -2.80 -22.92 7.80
N ASN A 119 -1.61 -22.59 7.31
CA ASN A 119 -0.58 -23.56 6.96
C ASN A 119 -0.05 -24.31 8.18
N GLU A 120 0.04 -23.66 9.35
CA GLU A 120 0.50 -24.30 10.59
C GLU A 120 -0.54 -25.26 11.19
N VAL A 121 -1.82 -24.87 11.20
CA VAL A 121 -2.88 -25.65 11.85
C VAL A 121 -3.62 -26.59 10.89
N GLU A 122 -3.33 -26.51 9.59
CA GLU A 122 -3.95 -27.28 8.51
C GLU A 122 -5.49 -27.18 8.49
N ARG A 123 -6.03 -26.01 8.89
CA ARG A 123 -7.48 -25.76 8.94
C ARG A 123 -7.93 -24.97 7.74
N SER A 124 -8.82 -25.51 6.92
CA SER A 124 -9.37 -24.79 5.76
C SER A 124 -10.42 -23.72 6.09
N TYR A 125 -11.04 -23.74 7.27
CA TYR A 125 -12.12 -22.82 7.62
C TYR A 125 -11.71 -21.86 8.75
N MET A 126 -11.62 -20.56 8.43
CA MET A 126 -11.19 -19.51 9.34
C MET A 126 -12.38 -18.84 10.03
N THR A 127 -12.34 -18.82 11.36
CA THR A 127 -13.41 -18.22 12.20
C THR A 127 -12.91 -16.95 12.89
N VAL A 128 -13.82 -16.22 13.54
CA VAL A 128 -13.48 -15.05 14.39
C VAL A 128 -12.39 -15.41 15.40
N THR A 129 -12.47 -16.58 16.04
CA THR A 129 -11.46 -17.04 17.01
C THR A 129 -10.08 -17.20 16.38
N CYS A 130 -10.00 -17.62 15.11
CA CYS A 130 -8.72 -17.69 14.39
C CYS A 130 -8.13 -16.29 14.18
N VAL A 131 -8.98 -15.31 13.83
CA VAL A 131 -8.56 -13.91 13.70
C VAL A 131 -8.04 -13.36 15.02
N ASP A 132 -8.75 -13.57 16.13
CA ASP A 132 -8.30 -13.09 17.44
C ASP A 132 -6.97 -13.75 17.88
N GLN A 133 -6.77 -15.04 17.58
CA GLN A 133 -5.47 -15.71 17.82
C GLN A 133 -4.34 -15.15 16.96
N VAL A 134 -4.61 -14.82 15.70
CA VAL A 134 -3.64 -14.18 14.82
C VAL A 134 -3.30 -12.77 15.30
N LEU A 135 -4.29 -12.02 15.78
CA LEU A 135 -4.06 -10.69 16.37
C LEU A 135 -3.14 -10.77 17.59
N GLU A 136 -3.34 -11.73 18.50
CA GLU A 136 -2.44 -11.96 19.63
C GLU A 136 -1.01 -12.23 19.16
N ARG A 137 -0.83 -13.10 18.15
CA ARG A 137 0.49 -13.41 17.58
C ARG A 137 1.18 -12.19 16.98
N ILE A 138 0.44 -11.35 16.24
CA ILE A 138 0.97 -10.12 15.63
C ILE A 138 1.49 -9.17 16.72
N VAL A 139 0.72 -9.00 17.80
CA VAL A 139 1.10 -8.15 18.94
C VAL A 139 2.31 -8.71 19.68
N GLU A 140 2.34 -10.02 19.95
CA GLU A 140 3.44 -10.68 20.67
C GLU A 140 4.75 -10.69 19.88
N ARG A 141 4.68 -10.95 18.57
CA ARG A 141 5.84 -10.92 17.68
C ARG A 141 6.38 -9.51 17.49
N GLY A 142 5.58 -8.49 17.83
CA GLY A 142 5.96 -7.09 17.71
C GLY A 142 6.51 -6.81 16.32
N GLU A 143 5.77 -7.21 15.29
CA GLU A 143 6.25 -7.13 13.91
C GLU A 143 6.96 -5.80 13.70
N ALA A 144 8.17 -5.85 13.14
CA ALA A 144 9.08 -4.72 12.98
C ALA A 144 8.44 -3.49 12.32
N HIS A 145 7.31 -3.69 11.65
CA HIS A 145 6.51 -2.66 11.03
C HIS A 145 5.75 -1.74 12.00
N PHE A 146 5.33 -2.21 13.18
CA PHE A 146 4.75 -1.32 14.19
C PHE A 146 5.79 -0.34 14.74
N LYS A 147 7.09 -0.70 14.73
CA LYS A 147 8.14 0.27 15.06
C LYS A 147 8.17 1.45 14.09
N TYR A 148 7.85 1.26 12.81
CA TYR A 148 7.86 2.35 11.82
C TYR A 148 6.66 3.30 11.95
N ILE A 149 5.51 2.80 12.46
CA ILE A 149 4.29 3.61 12.63
C ILE A 149 4.31 4.42 13.93
N TRP A 150 5.03 3.92 14.96
CA TRP A 150 5.07 4.51 16.31
C TRP A 150 6.45 5.05 16.72
N ALA A 151 7.38 5.23 15.78
CA ALA A 151 8.66 5.90 16.01
C ALA A 151 8.56 7.42 15.86
#